data_AF-A0AAW4BJX3-F1
#
_entry.id   AF-A0AAW4BJX3-F1
#
_cell.length_a   1.000
_cell.length_b   1.000
_cell.length_c   1.000
_cell.angle_alpha   90.00
_cell.angle_beta   90.00
_cell.angle_gamma   90.00
#
_symmetry.space_group_name_H-M   'P 1'
#
loop_
_entity.id
_entity.type
_entity.pdbx_description
1 polymer ?
#
loop_
_entity_poly.entity_id
_entity_poly.type
_entity_poly.pdbx_seq_one_letter_code
_entity_poly.pdbx_strand_id
1 'polypeptide(L)'
;MYLNQVYLENLTEHRYRVVWEHLNFCMLIDIDDESAWPIQLNLDDLLNPEQFSLISEPFVLPSVEIGSISAERRDEAYRAISHLLDNYTLLFDKATRNQL
;
A
#
# COMPACT_ATOMS: atom_id res chain seq x y z
N MET A 1 2.77 -8.20 -12.13
CA MET A 1 2.57 -6.94 -11.39
C MET A 1 2.79 -7.25 -9.93
N TYR A 2 3.96 -6.89 -9.42
CA TYR A 2 4.45 -7.19 -8.07
C TYR A 2 4.20 -6.04 -7.10
N LEU A 3 3.88 -4.85 -7.62
CA LEU A 3 3.61 -3.66 -6.82
C LEU A 3 2.60 -3.95 -5.70
N ASN A 4 2.91 -3.48 -4.49
CA ASN A 4 2.17 -3.69 -3.24
C ASN A 4 2.09 -5.13 -2.72
N GLN A 5 2.73 -6.12 -3.37
CA GLN A 5 2.87 -7.45 -2.79
C GLN A 5 3.85 -7.43 -1.62
N VAL A 6 3.62 -8.32 -0.64
CA VAL A 6 4.44 -8.45 0.56
C VAL A 6 5.11 -9.81 0.54
N TYR A 7 6.42 -9.81 0.75
CA TYR A 7 7.25 -11.00 0.79
C TYR A 7 7.88 -11.14 2.16
N LEU A 8 7.92 -12.36 2.67
CA LEU A 8 8.67 -12.75 3.85
C LEU A 8 10.05 -13.25 3.41
N GLU A 9 11.11 -12.67 3.93
CA GLU A 9 12.45 -13.26 3.81
C GLU A 9 12.55 -14.44 4.78
N ASN A 10 12.72 -15.65 4.24
CA ASN A 10 12.61 -16.90 4.99
C ASN A 10 13.71 -17.10 6.05
N LEU A 11 14.86 -16.42 5.91
CA LEU A 11 16.01 -16.55 6.82
C LEU A 11 15.91 -15.64 8.04
N THR A 12 15.43 -14.42 7.84
CA THR A 12 15.44 -13.36 8.84
C THR A 12 14.05 -13.07 9.41
N GLU A 13 13.01 -13.61 8.76
CA GLU A 13 11.61 -13.31 8.99
C GLU A 13 11.22 -11.84 8.77
N HIS A 14 12.08 -11.04 8.13
CA HIS A 14 11.74 -9.68 7.73
C HIS A 14 10.68 -9.69 6.64
N ARG A 15 9.77 -8.70 6.71
CA ARG A 15 8.71 -8.53 5.73
C ARG A 15 9.01 -7.32 4.85
N TYR A 16 8.97 -7.55 3.56
CA TYR A 16 9.28 -6.55 2.55
C TYR A 16 8.07 -6.28 1.66
N ARG A 17 7.78 -5.01 1.38
CA ARG A 17 6.76 -4.62 0.41
C ARG A 17 7.40 -4.09 -0.86
N VAL A 18 6.91 -4.54 -2.01
CA VAL A 18 7.29 -3.96 -3.29
C VAL A 18 6.66 -2.58 -3.45
N VAL A 19 7.49 -1.55 -3.52
CA VAL A 19 7.09 -0.14 -3.69
C VAL A 19 7.32 0.37 -5.10
N TRP A 20 8.14 -0.32 -5.88
CA TRP A 20 8.34 -0.04 -7.30
C TRP A 20 8.71 -1.33 -8.03
N GLU A 21 8.19 -1.49 -9.25
CA GLU A 21 8.55 -2.57 -10.15
C GLU A 21 9.20 -2.02 -11.44
N HIS A 22 10.24 -2.71 -11.89
CA HIS A 22 10.87 -2.55 -13.20
C HIS A 22 10.93 -3.93 -13.87
N LEU A 23 11.34 -3.98 -15.14
CA LEU A 23 11.37 -5.24 -15.91
C LEU A 23 12.23 -6.35 -15.27
N ASN A 24 13.32 -6.00 -14.59
CA ASN A 24 14.32 -6.97 -14.10
C ASN A 24 14.56 -6.87 -12.58
N PHE A 25 13.96 -5.88 -11.91
CA PHE A 25 14.18 -5.64 -10.49
C PHE A 25 12.96 -5.00 -9.86
N CYS A 26 12.87 -5.10 -8.54
CA CYS A 26 11.91 -4.41 -7.71
C CYS A 26 12.65 -3.52 -6.71
N MET A 27 11.99 -2.45 -6.26
CA MET A 27 12.36 -1.83 -5.00
C MET A 27 11.45 -2.33 -3.90
N LEU A 28 12.07 -2.76 -2.80
CA LEU A 28 11.44 -3.30 -1.61
C LEU A 28 11.65 -2.34 -0.46
N ILE A 29 10.68 -2.20 0.43
CA ILE A 29 10.85 -1.51 1.71
C ILE A 29 10.57 -2.49 2.85
N ASP A 30 11.39 -2.46 3.90
CA ASP A 30 11.09 -3.19 5.13
C ASP A 30 9.88 -2.53 5.78
N ILE A 31 8.81 -3.31 6.01
CA ILE A 31 7.58 -2.79 6.62
C ILE A 31 7.59 -2.88 8.15
N ASP A 32 8.62 -3.49 8.73
CA ASP A 32 8.83 -3.62 10.17
C ASP A 32 9.75 -2.53 10.74
N ASP A 33 10.38 -1.72 9.89
CA ASP A 33 11.21 -0.57 10.25
C ASP A 33 10.58 0.75 9.79
N GLU A 34 10.23 1.61 10.76
CA GLU A 34 9.62 2.93 10.53
C GLU A 34 10.52 3.91 9.76
N SER A 35 11.82 3.64 9.72
CA SER A 35 12.84 4.47 9.08
C SER A 35 13.44 3.85 7.82
N ALA A 36 12.86 2.75 7.35
CA ALA A 36 13.36 1.99 6.21
C ALA A 36 13.41 2.84 4.93
N TRP A 37 14.49 2.65 4.18
CA TRP A 37 14.60 3.16 2.81
C TRP A 37 14.40 2.04 1.80
N PRO A 38 13.85 2.33 0.60
CA PRO A 38 13.74 1.32 -0.43
C PRO A 38 15.09 0.76 -0.84
N ILE A 39 15.18 -0.57 -0.89
CA ILE A 39 16.32 -1.33 -1.39
C ILE A 39 15.97 -1.96 -2.73
N GLN A 40 16.94 -2.00 -3.64
CA GLN A 40 16.76 -2.67 -4.93
C GLN A 40 17.08 -4.16 -4.80
N LEU A 41 16.21 -5.02 -5.35
CA LEU A 41 16.42 -6.47 -5.44
C LEU A 41 16.12 -6.95 -6.85
N ASN A 42 16.94 -7.87 -7.38
CA ASN A 42 16.65 -8.46 -8.69
C ASN A 42 15.39 -9.31 -8.60
N LEU A 43 14.67 -9.38 -9.73
CA LEU A 43 13.42 -10.13 -9.76
C LEU A 43 13.66 -11.64 -9.55
N ASP A 44 14.74 -12.20 -10.09
CA ASP A 44 15.08 -13.61 -9.90
C ASP A 44 15.34 -13.97 -8.43
N ASP A 45 15.95 -13.05 -7.67
CA ASP A 45 16.19 -13.22 -6.24
C ASP A 45 14.86 -13.17 -5.46
N LEU A 46 14.01 -12.18 -5.76
CA LEU A 46 12.67 -12.04 -5.13
C LEU A 46 11.77 -13.25 -5.42
N LEU A 47 11.89 -13.85 -6.59
CA LEU A 47 11.09 -15.00 -7.02
C LEU A 47 11.69 -16.34 -6.57
N ASN A 48 12.85 -16.34 -5.89
CA ASN A 48 13.42 -17.54 -5.33
C ASN A 48 12.62 -17.99 -4.09
N PRO A 49 11.86 -19.10 -4.14
CA PRO A 49 11.02 -19.53 -3.03
C PRO A 49 11.83 -20.01 -1.82
N GLU A 50 13.12 -20.32 -1.99
CA GLU A 50 14.00 -20.66 -0.87
C GLU A 50 14.35 -19.42 -0.04
N GLN A 51 14.39 -18.23 -0.66
CA GLN A 51 14.72 -16.96 0.00
C GLN A 51 13.48 -16.17 0.41
N PHE A 52 12.47 -16.09 -0.47
CA PHE A 52 11.29 -15.26 -0.26
C PHE A 52 10.00 -16.04 -0.45
N SER A 53 9.07 -15.82 0.46
CA SER A 53 7.71 -16.35 0.39
C SER A 53 6.72 -15.20 0.22
N LEU A 54 5.86 -15.27 -0.80
CA LEU A 54 4.74 -14.35 -0.93
C LEU A 54 3.76 -14.57 0.23
N ILE A 55 3.44 -13.51 0.98
CA ILE A 55 2.50 -13.56 2.10
C ILE A 55 1.30 -12.64 1.85
N SER A 56 0.21 -12.91 2.56
CA SER A 56 -0.93 -12.00 2.61
C SER A 56 -0.56 -10.67 3.27
N GLU A 57 -1.30 -9.62 2.93
CA GLU A 57 -1.20 -8.30 3.55
C GLU A 57 -1.21 -8.42 5.10
N PRO A 58 -0.10 -8.08 5.77
CA PRO A 58 -0.02 -8.18 7.23
C PRO A 58 -0.71 -7.01 7.94
N PHE A 59 -0.97 -5.90 7.24
CA PHE A 59 -1.65 -4.76 7.83
C PHE A 59 -3.12 -5.08 8.10
N VAL A 60 -3.47 -5.17 9.38
CA VAL A 60 -4.85 -5.30 9.81
C VAL A 60 -5.46 -3.91 9.93
N LEU A 61 -6.46 -3.63 9.09
CA LEU A 61 -7.23 -2.39 9.22
C LEU A 61 -7.90 -2.37 10.59
N PRO A 62 -7.75 -1.29 11.38
CA PRO A 62 -8.38 -1.19 12.68
C PRO A 62 -9.91 -1.27 12.51
N SER A 63 -10.55 -2.19 13.22
CA SER A 63 -12.00 -2.26 13.24
C SER A 63 -12.54 -1.10 14.05
N VAL A 64 -13.41 -0.30 13.44
CA VAL A 64 -14.13 0.75 14.14
C VAL A 64 -15.49 0.22 14.55
N GLU A 65 -15.81 0.26 15.84
CA GLU A 65 -17.08 -0.20 16.36
C GLU A 65 -18.24 0.60 15.76
N ILE A 66 -19.28 -0.11 15.30
CA ILE A 66 -20.47 0.50 14.69
C ILE A 66 -21.19 1.37 15.73
N GLY A 67 -21.50 2.61 15.37
CA GLY A 67 -22.16 3.56 16.27
C GLY A 67 -21.23 4.29 17.24
N SER A 68 -19.91 4.04 17.19
CA SER A 68 -18.94 4.83 17.94
C SER A 68 -18.69 6.21 17.30
N ILE A 69 -18.19 7.18 18.08
CA ILE A 69 -17.74 8.50 17.59
C ILE A 69 -16.68 8.34 16.49
N SER A 70 -15.81 7.33 16.61
CA SER A 70 -14.81 7.02 15.60
C SER A 70 -15.44 6.57 14.28
N ALA A 71 -16.55 5.83 14.32
CA ALA A 71 -17.27 5.43 13.10
C ALA A 71 -17.92 6.64 12.44
N GLU A 72 -18.55 7.52 13.23
CA GLU A 72 -19.13 8.76 12.72
C GLU A 72 -18.07 9.64 12.03
N ARG A 73 -16.91 9.83 12.66
CA ARG A 73 -15.80 10.60 12.07
C ARG A 73 -15.24 9.98 10.80
N ARG A 74 -15.10 8.65 10.76
CA ARG A 74 -14.69 7.93 9.54
C ARG A 74 -15.69 8.17 8.42
N ASP A 75 -16.98 8.04 8.71
CA ASP A 75 -18.05 8.17 7.72
C ASP A 75 -18.20 9.63 7.24
N GLU A 76 -18.02 10.61 8.13
CA GLU A 76 -17.96 12.03 7.79
C GLU A 76 -16.78 12.33 6.86
N ALA A 77 -15.57 11.87 7.22
CA ALA A 77 -14.39 12.02 6.38
C ALA A 77 -14.57 11.37 5.00
N TYR A 78 -15.16 10.17 4.95
CA TYR A 78 -15.49 9.50 3.69
C TYR A 78 -16.46 10.31 2.85
N ARG A 79 -17.56 10.84 3.42
CA ARG A 79 -18.51 11.68 2.69
C ARG A 79 -17.87 12.96 2.15
N ALA A 80 -16.93 13.55 2.88
CA ALA A 80 -16.22 14.75 2.44
C ALA A 80 -15.39 14.48 1.18
N ILE A 81 -14.82 13.28 1.04
CA ILE A 81 -13.97 12.93 -0.11
C ILE A 81 -14.71 12.13 -1.20
N SER A 82 -15.89 11.56 -0.92
CA SER A 82 -16.56 10.62 -1.82
C SER A 82 -16.87 11.24 -3.18
N HIS A 83 -17.27 12.51 -3.23
CA HIS A 83 -17.49 13.23 -4.48
C HIS A 83 -16.24 13.34 -5.36
N LEU A 84 -15.06 13.42 -4.72
CA LEU A 84 -13.77 13.43 -5.41
C LEU A 84 -13.38 12.03 -5.88
N LEU A 85 -13.81 10.98 -5.20
CA LEU A 85 -13.56 9.59 -5.60
C LEU A 85 -14.45 9.18 -6.79
N ASP A 86 -15.73 9.56 -6.76
CA ASP A 86 -16.71 9.23 -7.81
C ASP A 86 -16.34 9.90 -9.15
N ASN A 87 -15.72 11.07 -9.10
CA ASN A 87 -15.34 11.85 -10.28
C ASN A 87 -13.86 12.23 -10.27
N TYR A 88 -12.98 11.31 -9.86
CA TYR A 88 -11.56 11.59 -9.66
C TYR A 88 -10.85 12.20 -10.87
N THR A 89 -11.31 11.90 -12.09
CA THR A 89 -10.77 12.48 -13.32
C THR A 89 -10.93 14.01 -13.38
N LEU A 90 -11.96 14.55 -12.75
CA LEU A 90 -12.23 15.99 -12.72
C LEU A 90 -11.24 16.77 -11.84
N LEU A 91 -10.55 16.09 -10.92
CA LEU A 91 -9.48 16.69 -10.10
C LEU A 91 -8.28 17.14 -10.95
N PHE A 92 -8.08 16.52 -12.12
CA PHE A 92 -6.98 16.82 -13.02
C PHE A 92 -7.30 17.95 -14.00
N ASP A 93 -8.56 18.39 -14.08
CA ASP A 93 -8.96 19.57 -14.83
C ASP A 93 -9.07 20.80 -13.92
N LYS A 94 -8.26 21.82 -14.19
CA LYS A 94 -8.14 23.01 -13.34
C LYS A 94 -9.44 23.81 -13.24
N ALA A 95 -10.25 23.83 -14.30
CA ALA A 95 -11.50 24.58 -14.31
C ALA A 95 -12.58 23.88 -13.47
N THR A 96 -12.68 22.57 -13.60
CA THR A 96 -13.68 21.75 -12.89
C THR A 96 -13.34 21.56 -11.41
N ARG A 97 -12.05 21.39 -11.07
CA ARG A 97 -11.59 21.24 -9.69
C ARG A 97 -11.99 22.38 -8.76
N ASN A 98 -12.06 23.62 -9.26
CA ASN A 98 -12.42 24.78 -8.43
C ASN A 98 -13.94 24.90 -8.17
N GLN A 99 -14.75 23.98 -8.71
CA GLN A 99 -16.21 23.94 -8.58
C GLN A 99 -16.71 22.74 -7.76
N LEU A 100 -15.82 21.81 -7.41
CA LEU A 100 -16.05 20.68 -6.50
C LEU A 100 -15.74 21.10 -5.06
#